data_AF-A0A7Y5SG77-F1
#
_entry.id   AF-A0A7Y5SG77-F1
#
_cell.length_a   1.000
_cell.length_b   1.000
_cell.length_c   1.000
_cell.angle_alpha   90.00
_cell.angle_beta   90.00
_cell.angle_gamma   90.00
#
_symmetry.space_group_name_H-M   'P 1'
#
loop_
_entity.id
_entity.type
_entity.pdbx_description
1 polymer ?
#
loop_
_entity_poly.entity_id
_entity_poly.type
_entity_poly.pdbx_seq_one_letter_code
_entity_poly.pdbx_strand_id
1 'polypeptide(L)' 'MTDQLNCPNCGAALAQGARFCGSCGNAMPAQPMAAACASCGAPLRPGAGFCAACGASV' A
#
# COMPACT_ATOMS: atom_id res chain seq x y z
N MET A 1 -19.26 -11.28 -0.25
CA MET A 1 -18.93 -10.01 0.42
C MET A 1 -17.76 -9.41 -0.37
N THR A 2 -18.02 -8.57 -1.35
CA THR A 2 -16.98 -7.96 -2.18
C THR A 2 -16.48 -6.73 -1.45
N ASP A 3 -15.32 -6.85 -0.80
CA ASP A 3 -14.58 -5.74 -0.19
C ASP A 3 -14.05 -4.84 -1.33
N GLN A 4 -14.93 -4.01 -1.90
CA GLN A 4 -14.62 -3.13 -2.99
C GLN A 4 -14.27 -1.75 -2.42
N LEU A 5 -12.99 -1.42 -2.50
CA LEU A 5 -12.48 -0.11 -2.10
C LEU A 5 -12.96 0.92 -3.14
N ASN A 6 -13.56 2.02 -2.72
CA ASN A 6 -13.93 3.10 -3.63
C ASN A 6 -12.91 4.23 -3.58
N CYS A 7 -12.63 4.83 -4.74
CA CYS A 7 -11.70 5.94 -4.83
C CYS A 7 -12.26 7.14 -4.07
N PRO A 8 -11.55 7.70 -3.07
CA PRO A 8 -12.04 8.87 -2.34
C PRO A 8 -12.06 10.14 -3.19
N ASN A 9 -11.41 10.14 -4.35
CA ASN A 9 -11.30 11.31 -5.21
C ASN A 9 -12.41 11.35 -6.29
N CYS A 10 -12.74 10.21 -6.91
CA CYS A 10 -13.73 10.14 -7.99
C CYS A 10 -14.90 9.18 -7.72
N GLY A 11 -14.85 8.39 -6.65
CA GLY A 11 -15.87 7.39 -6.32
C GLY A 11 -15.81 6.09 -7.13
N ALA A 12 -14.86 5.95 -8.06
CA ALA A 12 -14.74 4.73 -8.88
C ALA A 12 -14.37 3.51 -8.03
N ALA A 13 -14.90 2.35 -8.42
CA ALA A 13 -14.57 1.07 -7.82
C ALA A 13 -13.10 0.70 -8.08
N LEU A 14 -12.42 0.22 -7.05
CA LEU A 14 -11.04 -0.24 -7.11
C LEU A 14 -10.94 -1.70 -6.74
N ALA A 15 -10.00 -2.38 -7.38
CA ALA A 15 -9.62 -3.72 -6.99
C ALA A 15 -8.89 -3.69 -5.64
N GLN A 16 -9.08 -4.74 -4.83
CA GLN A 16 -8.30 -4.93 -3.61
C GLN A 16 -6.80 -4.93 -3.94
N GLY A 17 -6.03 -4.05 -3.31
CA GLY A 17 -4.60 -3.86 -3.59
C GLY A 17 -4.26 -2.94 -4.78
N ALA A 18 -5.23 -2.29 -5.44
CA ALA A 18 -4.97 -1.36 -6.54
C ALA A 18 -4.24 -0.09 -6.06
N ARG A 19 -2.98 0.12 -6.49
CA ARG A 19 -2.12 1.26 -6.10
C ARG A 19 -2.54 2.60 -6.70
N PHE A 20 -3.31 2.56 -7.77
CA PHE A 20 -3.78 3.73 -8.50
C PHE A 20 -5.19 3.47 -9.02
N CYS A 21 -5.97 4.54 -9.13
CA CYS A 21 -7.30 4.47 -9.69
C CYS A 21 -7.24 4.39 -11.21
N GLY A 22 -7.79 3.31 -11.78
CA GLY A 22 -7.85 3.14 -13.24
C GLY A 22 -8.78 4.13 -13.95
N SER A 23 -9.72 4.76 -13.24
CA SER A 23 -10.64 5.75 -13.83
C SER A 23 -10.09 7.18 -13.83
N CYS A 24 -9.50 7.64 -12.72
CA CYS A 24 -9.04 9.03 -12.60
C CYS A 24 -7.51 9.18 -12.56
N GLY A 25 -6.76 8.07 -12.49
CA GLY A 25 -5.30 8.07 -12.40
C GLY A 25 -4.76 8.41 -11.01
N ASN A 26 -5.62 8.68 -10.03
CA ASN A 26 -5.19 9.14 -8.71
C ASN A 26 -4.58 8.00 -7.89
N ALA A 27 -3.48 8.28 -7.17
CA ALA A 27 -2.79 7.29 -6.37
C ALA A 27 -3.65 6.89 -5.18
N MET A 28 -3.95 5.60 -5.05
CA MET A 28 -4.70 5.10 -3.91
C MET A 28 -3.75 4.85 -2.74
N PRO A 29 -4.20 5.07 -1.49
CA PRO A 29 -3.52 4.56 -0.31
C PRO A 29 -3.71 3.03 -0.26
N ALA A 30 -3.23 2.34 -1.29
CA ALA A 30 -3.26 0.90 -1.36
C ALA A 30 -2.30 0.39 -0.29
N GLN A 31 -2.95 -0.19 0.71
CA GLN A 31 -2.48 -1.14 1.69
C GLN A 31 -1.03 -1.58 1.44
N PRO A 32 -0.15 -1.43 2.43
CA PRO A 32 1.26 -1.70 2.28
C PRO A 32 1.47 -3.18 1.91
N MET A 33 1.57 -3.50 0.61
CA MET A 33 2.33 -4.70 0.19
C MET A 33 3.79 -4.57 0.62
N ALA A 34 4.23 -3.33 0.87
CA ALA A 34 5.46 -3.02 1.54
C ALA A 34 5.12 -2.48 2.94
N ALA A 35 5.12 -3.33 3.96
CA ALA A 35 5.06 -2.87 5.35
C ALA A 35 6.07 -1.73 5.50
N ALA A 36 5.69 -0.57 6.01
CA ALA A 36 6.69 0.46 6.28
C ALA A 36 7.45 0.04 7.54
N CYS A 37 8.78 0.20 7.55
CA CYS A 37 9.56 -0.07 8.75
C CYS A 37 9.07 0.83 9.87
N ALA A 38 8.63 0.26 11.00
CA ALA A 38 8.16 1.03 12.13
C ALA A 38 9.24 1.95 12.73
N SER A 39 10.52 1.62 12.54
CA SER A 39 11.64 2.43 13.07
C SER A 39 12.06 3.59 12.17
N CYS A 40 11.95 3.47 10.84
CA CYS A 40 12.47 4.49 9.92
C CYS A 40 11.50 4.92 8.81
N GLY A 41 10.34 4.26 8.68
CA GLY A 41 9.34 4.54 7.65
C GLY A 41 9.70 4.05 6.25
N ALA A 42 10.85 3.40 6.06
CA ALA A 42 11.26 2.90 4.75
C ALA A 42 10.35 1.76 4.27
N PRO A 43 10.06 1.65 2.97
CA PRO A 43 9.23 0.57 2.43
C PRO A 43 9.96 -0.77 2.57
N LEU A 44 9.37 -1.70 3.34
CA LEU A 44 9.87 -3.06 3.47
C LEU A 44 9.38 -3.91 2.31
N ARG A 45 10.14 -4.93 1.96
CA ARG A 45 9.65 -5.93 1.00
C ARG A 45 8.63 -6.84 1.71
N PRO A 46 7.57 -7.29 1.02
CA PRO A 46 6.67 -8.29 1.58
C PRO A 46 7.47 -9.54 1.97
N GLY A 47 7.42 -9.92 3.26
CA GLY A 47 8.17 -11.03 3.82
C GLY A 47 9.62 -10.74 4.23
N ALA A 48 10.04 -9.47 4.30
CA ALA A 48 11.34 -9.11 4.85
C ALA A 48 11.31 -9.18 6.40
N GLY A 49 12.19 -9.98 7.00
CA GLY A 49 12.36 -10.02 8.47
C GLY A 49 13.27 -8.92 9.04
N PHE A 50 13.86 -8.10 8.16
CA PHE A 50 14.65 -6.93 8.55
C PHE A 50 14.52 -5.81 7.52
N CYS A 51 14.66 -4.59 7.99
CA CYS A 51 14.67 -3.41 7.15
C CYS A 51 16.03 -3.26 6.47
N ALA A 52 16.05 -3.33 5.13
CA ALA A 52 17.28 -3.11 4.35
C ALA A 52 17.79 -1.65 4.40
N ALA A 53 16.96 -0.69 4.85
CA ALA A 53 17.34 0.71 4.90
C ALA A 53 18.02 1.12 6.23
N CYS A 54 17.56 0.58 7.36
CA CYS A 54 18.09 0.94 8.69
C CYS A 54 18.62 -0.23 9.50
N GLY A 55 18.42 -1.48 9.06
CA GLY A 55 18.84 -2.69 9.78
C GLY A 55 17.94 -3.11 10.94
N ALA A 56 16.84 -2.40 11.22
CA ALA A 56 15.89 -2.81 12.25
C ALA A 56 15.19 -4.13 11.89
N SER A 57 14.96 -5.00 12.88
CA SER A 57 14.12 -6.20 12.74
C SER A 57 12.65 -5.80 12.64
N VAL A 58 11.93 -6.32 11.65
CA VAL A 58 10.56 -5.91 11.29
C VAL A 58 9.65 -7.11 11.04
#